data_AF-A0A0A2L6V9-F1
#
_entry.id   AF-A0A0A2L6V9-F1
#
_cell.length_a   1.000
_cell.length_b   1.000
_cell.length_c   1.000
_cell.angle_alpha   90.00
_cell.angle_beta   90.00
_cell.angle_gamma   90.00
#
_symmetry.space_group_name_H-M   'P 1'
#
loop_
_entity.id
_entity.type
_entity.pdbx_description
1 polymer ?
#
loop_
_entity_poly.entity_id
_entity_poly.type
_entity_poly.pdbx_seq_one_letter_code
_entity_poly.pdbx_strand_id
1 'polypeptide(L)'
;MVFGASKVLLLLEPTSLLSLPTKSLINAFWILETNRAILFGDNTVVLPDKWQWNLARESWPDPMNKILKLMIQTSTFAKRLFDNIESVPQEMRSFDPGLDALALEGLEIKQRLLNWQEESHLENPPVDSFTQLAVIVYHALLLYHCMNFTYYSCWMTRTIPRLTQSEVDKHVATILDLSQSLLSDTNIPAVLLLFPLRMAGVHVSEKHAQEKVLGTIRKIRQNGFVVSDRIEVDLQEFWHYELGN
;
A
#
# COMPACT_ATOMS: atom_id res chain seq x y z
N MET A 1 -14.95 11.87 -0.14
CA MET A 1 -16.15 11.13 0.35
C MET A 1 -15.88 10.18 1.53
N VAL A 2 -14.65 9.69 1.76
CA VAL A 2 -14.39 8.68 2.82
C VAL A 2 -14.36 9.26 4.25
N PHE A 3 -14.07 10.55 4.42
CA PHE A 3 -13.88 11.17 5.75
C PHE A 3 -15.18 11.32 6.59
N GLY A 4 -16.34 11.45 5.93
CA GLY A 4 -17.63 11.53 6.63
C GLY A 4 -18.10 10.18 7.16
N ALA A 5 -18.01 9.15 6.33
CA ALA A 5 -18.37 7.77 6.69
C ALA A 5 -17.41 7.18 7.74
N SER A 6 -16.11 7.54 7.69
CA SER A 6 -15.13 7.09 8.68
C SER A 6 -15.43 7.60 10.09
N LYS A 7 -15.85 8.86 10.25
CA LYS A 7 -16.26 9.38 11.56
C LYS A 7 -17.49 8.65 12.11
N VAL A 8 -18.47 8.32 11.27
CA VAL A 8 -19.65 7.56 11.69
C VAL A 8 -19.27 6.15 12.15
N LEU A 9 -18.36 5.47 11.44
CA LEU A 9 -17.87 4.14 11.83
C LEU A 9 -17.07 4.17 13.14
N LEU A 10 -16.28 5.23 13.37
CA LEU A 10 -15.53 5.42 14.61
C LEU A 10 -16.42 5.71 15.82
N LEU A 11 -17.65 6.20 15.60
CA LEU A 11 -18.66 6.49 16.62
C LEU A 11 -19.56 5.28 16.94
N LEU A 12 -19.44 4.17 16.19
CA LEU A 12 -20.17 2.94 16.54
C LEU A 12 -19.65 2.41 17.88
N GLU A 13 -20.57 2.14 18.80
CA GLU A 13 -20.28 1.48 20.07
C GLU A 13 -20.27 -0.06 19.91
N PRO A 14 -19.53 -0.79 20.76
CA PRO A 14 -19.43 -2.25 20.70
C PRO A 14 -20.73 -2.91 21.17
N THR A 15 -21.76 -2.92 20.31
CA THR A 15 -22.95 -3.74 20.52
C THR A 15 -22.77 -5.12 19.89
N SER A 16 -23.19 -6.15 20.63
CA SER A 16 -22.83 -7.56 20.46
C SER A 16 -23.32 -8.27 19.19
N LEU A 17 -24.01 -7.59 18.26
CA LEU A 17 -24.39 -8.17 16.96
C LEU A 17 -24.32 -7.12 15.85
N LEU A 18 -23.13 -6.93 15.26
CA LEU A 18 -23.02 -6.21 14.00
C LEU A 18 -23.55 -7.08 12.85
N SER A 19 -24.40 -6.49 12.01
CA SER A 19 -24.86 -7.12 10.78
C SER A 19 -23.70 -7.41 9.83
N LEU A 20 -23.84 -8.43 8.98
CA LEU A 20 -22.82 -8.81 8.00
C LEU A 20 -22.40 -7.63 7.08
N PRO A 21 -23.32 -6.76 6.60
CA PRO A 21 -22.96 -5.56 5.84
C PRO A 21 -22.11 -4.58 6.66
N THR A 22 -22.41 -4.41 7.96
CA THR A 22 -21.65 -3.51 8.84
C THR A 22 -20.22 -4.02 9.04
N LYS A 23 -20.04 -5.33 9.21
CA LYS A 23 -18.71 -5.95 9.28
C LYS A 23 -17.92 -5.75 7.98
N SER A 24 -18.56 -5.98 6.84
CA SER A 24 -17.95 -5.74 5.51
C SER A 24 -17.54 -4.28 5.30
N LEU A 25 -18.38 -3.34 5.77
CA LEU A 25 -18.08 -1.91 5.70
C LEU A 25 -16.89 -1.51 6.60
N ILE A 26 -16.81 -2.03 7.83
CA ILE A 26 -15.67 -1.82 8.74
C ILE A 26 -14.38 -2.37 8.13
N ASN A 27 -14.43 -3.55 7.53
CA ASN A 27 -13.30 -4.15 6.81
C ASN A 27 -12.81 -3.27 5.67
N ALA A 28 -13.72 -2.87 4.78
CA ALA A 28 -13.38 -1.99 3.66
C ALA A 28 -12.80 -0.66 4.15
N PHE A 29 -13.34 -0.10 5.23
CA PHE A 29 -12.84 1.12 5.83
C PHE A 29 -11.37 1.01 6.24
N TRP A 30 -10.96 -0.07 6.89
CA TRP A 30 -9.57 -0.22 7.34
C TRP A 30 -8.57 -0.27 6.19
N ILE A 31 -8.90 -0.98 5.11
CA ILE A 31 -8.03 -1.01 3.93
C ILE A 31 -7.98 0.38 3.27
N LEU A 32 -9.13 1.04 3.15
CA LEU A 32 -9.22 2.39 2.57
C LEU A 32 -8.47 3.44 3.39
N GLU A 33 -8.56 3.39 4.72
CA GLU A 33 -7.86 4.31 5.61
C GLU A 33 -6.35 4.05 5.59
N THR A 34 -5.93 2.79 5.54
CA THR A 34 -4.50 2.46 5.40
C THR A 34 -3.97 2.88 4.02
N ASN A 35 -4.75 2.67 2.96
CA ASN A 35 -4.44 3.17 1.62
C ASN A 35 -4.31 4.69 1.63
N ARG A 36 -5.23 5.42 2.28
CA ARG A 36 -5.18 6.88 2.41
C ARG A 36 -3.89 7.31 3.13
N ALA A 37 -3.58 6.71 4.28
CA ALA A 37 -2.39 7.05 5.05
C ALA A 37 -1.10 6.84 4.24
N ILE A 38 -0.96 5.72 3.53
CA ILE A 38 0.19 5.46 2.67
C ILE A 38 0.25 6.43 1.50
N LEU A 39 -0.86 6.63 0.78
CA LEU A 39 -0.90 7.45 -0.43
C LEU A 39 -0.59 8.92 -0.18
N PHE A 40 -1.01 9.44 0.98
CA PHE A 40 -0.87 10.85 1.32
C PHE A 40 0.21 11.12 2.37
N GLY A 41 0.97 10.11 2.80
CA GLY A 41 1.98 10.27 3.85
C GLY A 41 1.39 10.75 5.19
N ASP A 42 0.16 10.35 5.48
CA ASP A 42 -0.60 10.81 6.65
C ASP A 42 -0.54 9.80 7.80
N ASN A 43 -0.84 10.27 9.00
CA ASN A 43 -1.04 9.37 10.14
C ASN A 43 -2.24 8.45 9.89
N THR A 44 -2.06 7.16 10.18
CA THR A 44 -3.19 6.23 10.25
C THR A 44 -4.06 6.63 11.44
N VAL A 45 -5.38 6.77 11.25
CA VAL A 45 -6.33 7.00 12.36
C VAL A 45 -6.51 5.72 13.22
N VAL A 46 -5.76 4.66 12.90
CA VAL A 46 -5.86 3.34 13.53
C VAL A 46 -5.22 3.38 14.91
N LEU A 47 -6.05 3.35 15.95
CA LEU A 47 -5.62 2.95 17.29
C LEU A 47 -5.72 1.42 17.38
N PRO A 48 -4.60 0.69 17.53
CA PRO A 48 -4.58 -0.77 17.62
C PRO A 48 -5.48 -1.33 18.74
N ASP A 49 -5.77 -0.51 19.75
CA ASP A 49 -6.52 -0.88 20.95
C ASP A 49 -8.05 -0.72 20.79
N LYS A 50 -8.54 -0.26 19.63
CA LYS A 50 -9.98 -0.16 19.39
C LYS A 50 -10.57 -1.51 18.99
N TRP A 51 -11.68 -1.89 19.62
CA TRP A 51 -12.42 -3.13 19.36
C TRP A 51 -12.79 -3.36 17.88
N GLN A 52 -13.00 -2.27 17.12
CA GLN A 52 -13.31 -2.28 15.68
C GLN A 52 -12.18 -2.89 14.84
N TRP A 53 -10.93 -2.78 15.29
CA TRP A 53 -9.77 -3.39 14.65
C TRP A 53 -9.71 -4.90 14.91
N ASN A 54 -10.05 -5.31 16.14
CA ASN A 54 -10.13 -6.73 16.51
C ASN A 54 -11.26 -7.44 15.75
N LEU A 55 -12.41 -6.77 15.57
CA LEU A 55 -13.56 -7.34 14.86
C LEU A 55 -13.31 -7.51 13.34
N ALA A 56 -12.58 -6.57 12.72
CA ALA A 56 -12.20 -6.69 11.32
C ALA A 56 -11.28 -7.90 11.10
N ARG A 57 -10.35 -8.12 12.05
CA ARG A 57 -9.38 -9.22 12.02
C ARG A 57 -10.03 -10.60 12.03
N GLU A 58 -11.15 -10.77 12.73
CA GLU A 58 -11.84 -12.08 12.81
C GLU A 58 -12.49 -12.51 11.49
N SER A 59 -12.63 -11.61 10.51
CA SER A 59 -13.43 -11.85 9.30
C SER A 59 -12.64 -12.02 8.01
N TRP A 60 -11.32 -11.79 8.03
CA TRP A 60 -10.47 -11.93 6.85
C TRP A 60 -9.61 -13.20 6.88
N PRO A 61 -9.22 -13.73 5.70
CA PRO A 61 -8.20 -14.75 5.62
C PRO A 61 -6.90 -14.30 6.31
N ASP A 62 -6.18 -15.25 6.92
CA ASP A 62 -4.93 -14.99 7.63
C ASP A 62 -3.89 -14.20 6.79
N PRO A 63 -3.70 -14.49 5.48
CA PRO A 63 -2.79 -13.70 4.63
C PRO A 63 -3.15 -12.21 4.58
N MET A 64 -4.44 -11.89 4.44
CA MET A 64 -4.92 -10.50 4.37
C MET A 64 -4.75 -9.78 5.71
N ASN A 65 -5.01 -10.47 6.82
CA ASN A 65 -4.80 -9.91 8.16
C ASN A 65 -3.33 -9.59 8.43
N LYS A 66 -2.42 -10.51 8.06
CA LYS A 66 -0.99 -10.31 8.24
C LYS A 66 -0.46 -9.19 7.35
N ILE A 67 -0.87 -9.13 6.08
CA ILE A 67 -0.37 -8.09 5.17
C ILE A 67 -0.85 -6.69 5.59
N LEU A 68 -2.06 -6.55 6.14
CA LEU A 68 -2.54 -5.26 6.61
C LEU A 68 -1.80 -4.75 7.84
N LYS A 69 -1.34 -5.65 8.73
CA LYS A 69 -0.44 -5.25 9.81
C LYS A 69 0.88 -4.72 9.26
N LEU A 70 1.44 -5.39 8.25
CA LEU A 70 2.66 -4.93 7.58
C LEU A 70 2.42 -3.61 6.83
N MET A 71 1.25 -3.43 6.24
CA MET A 71 0.85 -2.18 5.58
C MET A 71 0.83 -1.00 6.56
N ILE A 72 0.20 -1.17 7.72
CA ILE A 72 0.19 -0.14 8.78
C ILE A 72 1.59 0.12 9.31
N GLN A 73 2.37 -0.93 9.60
CA GLN A 73 3.75 -0.79 10.06
C GLN A 73 4.61 -0.01 9.07
N THR A 74 4.49 -0.34 7.77
CA THR A 74 5.22 0.33 6.68
C THR A 74 4.78 1.79 6.54
N SER A 75 3.47 2.08 6.64
CA SER A 75 2.94 3.44 6.60
C SER A 75 3.47 4.30 7.75
N THR A 76 3.39 3.79 8.98
CA THR A 76 3.87 4.49 10.19
C THR A 76 5.38 4.68 10.15
N PHE A 77 6.12 3.68 9.68
CA PHE A 77 7.56 3.77 9.48
C PHE A 77 7.90 4.86 8.46
N ALA A 78 7.26 4.87 7.29
CA ALA A 78 7.52 5.87 6.25
C ALA A 78 7.29 7.29 6.75
N LYS A 79 6.20 7.54 7.50
CA LYS A 79 5.96 8.86 8.09
C LYS A 79 7.10 9.28 9.03
N ARG A 80 7.48 8.40 9.95
CA ARG A 80 8.58 8.66 10.88
C ARG A 80 9.90 8.84 10.15
N LEU A 81 10.15 8.06 9.10
CA LEU A 81 11.35 8.15 8.27
C LEU A 81 11.49 9.57 7.71
N PHE A 82 10.45 10.08 7.04
CA PHE A 82 10.47 11.43 6.47
C PHE A 82 10.56 12.52 7.54
N ASP A 83 9.79 12.42 8.62
CA ASP A 83 9.83 13.41 9.72
C ASP A 83 11.22 13.53 10.35
N ASN A 84 11.92 12.40 10.52
CA ASN A 84 13.28 12.40 11.08
C ASN A 84 14.27 12.99 10.09
N ILE A 85 14.25 12.58 8.81
CA ILE A 85 15.15 13.16 7.79
C ILE A 85 14.96 14.68 7.70
N GLU A 86 13.72 15.14 7.64
CA GLU A 86 13.40 16.56 7.49
C GLU A 86 13.78 17.38 8.72
N SER A 87 13.75 16.78 9.91
CA SER A 87 14.20 17.43 11.15
C SER A 87 15.72 17.62 11.24
N VAL A 88 16.50 16.82 10.51
CA VAL A 88 17.97 16.88 10.50
C VAL A 88 18.44 17.83 9.40
N PRO A 89 19.33 18.80 9.69
CA PRO A 89 19.92 19.68 8.68
C PRO A 89 20.62 18.89 7.58
N GLN A 90 20.45 19.32 6.32
CA GLN A 90 20.86 18.55 5.13
C GLN A 90 22.34 18.14 5.17
N GLU A 91 23.21 19.00 5.68
CA GLU A 91 24.66 18.80 5.77
C GLU A 91 25.03 17.73 6.79
N MET A 92 24.18 17.51 7.80
CA MET A 92 24.42 16.57 8.90
C MET A 92 23.80 15.18 8.65
N ARG A 93 22.79 15.08 7.77
CA ARG A 93 22.07 13.82 7.49
C ARG A 93 22.99 12.65 7.19
N SER A 94 24.04 12.87 6.40
CA SER A 94 24.96 11.79 6.01
C SER A 94 25.65 11.12 7.19
N PHE A 95 25.80 11.80 8.33
CA PHE A 95 26.51 11.32 9.52
C PHE A 95 25.58 11.09 10.72
N ASP A 96 24.27 11.24 10.52
CA ASP A 96 23.30 11.14 11.60
C ASP A 96 23.09 9.66 12.01
N PRO A 97 23.33 9.29 13.28
CA PRO A 97 23.18 7.92 13.76
C PRO A 97 21.70 7.50 13.87
N GLY A 98 20.77 8.44 13.99
CA GLY A 98 19.33 8.16 13.93
C GLY A 98 18.91 7.67 12.55
N LEU A 99 19.49 8.22 11.49
CA LEU A 99 19.27 7.74 10.12
C LEU A 99 19.89 6.35 9.90
N ASP A 100 20.99 6.00 10.57
CA ASP A 100 21.52 4.62 10.55
C ASP A 100 20.54 3.63 11.19
N ALA A 101 19.96 3.99 12.34
CA ALA A 101 18.94 3.17 12.99
C ALA A 101 17.70 2.98 12.11
N LEU A 102 17.25 4.04 11.43
CA LEU A 102 16.12 3.96 10.49
C LEU A 102 16.43 3.10 9.26
N ALA A 103 17.66 3.12 8.76
CA ALA A 103 18.08 2.24 7.67
C ALA A 103 18.01 0.75 8.10
N LEU A 104 18.49 0.42 9.29
CA LEU A 104 18.41 -0.94 9.86
C LEU A 104 16.97 -1.39 10.07
N GLU A 105 16.12 -0.53 10.64
CA GLU A 105 14.70 -0.82 10.81
C GLU A 105 13.99 -1.00 9.47
N GLY A 106 14.35 -0.19 8.47
CA GLY A 106 13.88 -0.38 7.10
C GLY A 106 14.22 -1.76 6.55
N LEU A 107 15.44 -2.26 6.78
CA LEU A 107 15.84 -3.61 6.36
C LEU A 107 15.03 -4.69 7.08
N GLU A 108 14.74 -4.51 8.36
CA GLU A 108 13.90 -5.43 9.13
C GLU A 108 12.47 -5.50 8.57
N ILE A 109 11.87 -4.36 8.24
CA ILE A 109 10.54 -4.31 7.61
C ILE A 109 10.55 -5.02 6.26
N LYS A 110 11.58 -4.81 5.43
CA LYS A 110 11.73 -5.54 4.16
C LYS A 110 11.79 -7.05 4.40
N GLN A 111 12.56 -7.50 5.40
CA GLN A 111 12.64 -8.93 5.71
C GLN A 111 11.30 -9.50 6.17
N ARG A 112 10.52 -8.77 6.98
CA ARG A 112 9.17 -9.20 7.39
C ARG A 112 8.22 -9.32 6.21
N LEU A 113 8.31 -8.44 5.22
CA LEU A 113 7.55 -8.54 3.97
C LEU A 113 7.93 -9.82 3.20
N LEU A 114 9.23 -10.11 3.05
CA LEU A 114 9.70 -11.32 2.37
C LEU A 114 9.23 -12.60 3.09
N ASN A 115 9.38 -12.64 4.42
CA ASN A 115 8.92 -13.79 5.23
C ASN A 115 7.41 -14.01 5.10
N TRP A 116 6.62 -12.94 5.01
CA TRP A 116 5.17 -13.06 4.80
C TRP A 116 4.85 -13.83 3.51
N GLN A 117 5.59 -13.59 2.42
CA GLN A 117 5.40 -14.31 1.17
C GLN A 117 5.71 -15.80 1.34
N GLU A 118 6.84 -16.14 1.98
CA GLU A 118 7.27 -17.53 2.20
C GLU A 118 6.26 -18.30 3.08
N GLU A 119 5.79 -17.69 4.16
CA GLU A 119 4.82 -18.29 5.09
C GLU A 119 3.41 -18.45 4.50
N SER A 120 3.08 -17.67 3.47
CA SER A 120 1.72 -17.64 2.91
C SER A 120 1.38 -18.87 2.05
N HIS A 121 2.36 -19.72 1.68
CA HIS A 121 2.19 -20.98 0.93
C HIS A 121 1.25 -20.88 -0.30
N LEU A 122 1.31 -19.77 -1.04
CA LEU A 122 0.36 -19.42 -2.10
C LEU A 122 0.58 -20.16 -3.44
N GLU A 123 1.19 -21.35 -3.40
CA GLU A 123 1.62 -22.10 -4.58
C GLU A 123 0.51 -22.97 -5.22
N ASN A 124 -0.73 -23.01 -4.69
CA ASN A 124 -1.83 -23.85 -5.19
C ASN A 124 -3.17 -23.09 -5.41
N PRO A 125 -3.93 -23.36 -6.50
CA PRO A 125 -5.22 -22.70 -6.77
C PRO A 125 -6.46 -23.46 -6.23
N PRO A 126 -7.63 -22.79 -6.08
CA PRO A 126 -7.89 -21.38 -6.32
C PRO A 126 -7.77 -20.56 -5.02
N VAL A 127 -6.88 -19.56 -5.07
CA VAL A 127 -6.69 -18.56 -4.02
C VAL A 127 -7.92 -17.66 -4.00
N ASP A 128 -8.58 -17.53 -2.85
CA ASP A 128 -9.75 -16.64 -2.72
C ASP A 128 -9.39 -15.18 -3.05
N SER A 129 -10.38 -14.38 -3.45
CA SER A 129 -10.15 -13.01 -3.94
C SER A 129 -9.46 -12.09 -2.92
N PHE A 130 -9.64 -12.31 -1.61
CA PHE A 130 -8.95 -11.53 -0.58
C PHE A 130 -7.50 -11.95 -0.43
N THR A 131 -7.20 -13.24 -0.58
CA THR A 131 -5.82 -13.70 -0.60
C THR A 131 -5.10 -13.21 -1.87
N GLN A 132 -5.76 -13.19 -3.03
CA GLN A 132 -5.20 -12.56 -4.24
C GLN A 132 -4.93 -11.06 -4.03
N LEU A 133 -5.88 -10.34 -3.40
CA LEU A 133 -5.67 -8.95 -3.01
C LEU A 133 -4.46 -8.80 -2.06
N ALA A 134 -4.28 -9.71 -1.11
CA ALA A 134 -3.15 -9.68 -0.19
C ALA A 134 -1.81 -9.79 -0.93
N VAL A 135 -1.71 -10.64 -1.95
CA VAL A 135 -0.52 -10.74 -2.83
C VAL A 135 -0.27 -9.45 -3.58
N ILE A 136 -1.32 -8.84 -4.14
CA ILE A 136 -1.21 -7.56 -4.83
C ILE A 136 -0.68 -6.48 -3.88
N VAL A 137 -1.22 -6.41 -2.65
CA VAL A 137 -0.79 -5.45 -1.61
C VAL A 137 0.65 -5.72 -1.19
N TYR A 138 1.06 -6.98 -1.08
CA TYR A 138 2.45 -7.34 -0.78
C TYR A 138 3.44 -6.79 -1.80
N HIS A 139 3.19 -7.02 -3.10
CA HIS A 139 4.06 -6.48 -4.14
C HIS A 139 4.10 -4.95 -4.13
N ALA A 140 2.95 -4.31 -3.91
CA ALA A 140 2.88 -2.85 -3.79
C ALA A 140 3.65 -2.31 -2.58
N LEU A 141 3.62 -3.02 -1.44
CA LEU A 141 4.35 -2.64 -0.24
C LEU A 141 5.86 -2.75 -0.41
N LEU A 142 6.37 -3.77 -1.10
CA LEU A 142 7.80 -3.86 -1.40
C LEU A 142 8.27 -2.69 -2.27
N LEU A 143 7.51 -2.37 -3.33
CA LEU A 143 7.79 -1.22 -4.18
C LEU A 143 7.79 0.09 -3.36
N TYR A 144 6.70 0.35 -2.64
CA TYR A 144 6.55 1.52 -1.78
C TYR A 144 7.70 1.66 -0.76
N HIS A 145 7.96 0.59 0.00
CA HIS A 145 8.92 0.60 1.10
C HIS A 145 10.34 0.88 0.60
N CYS A 146 10.75 0.23 -0.48
CA CYS A 146 12.08 0.47 -1.06
C CYS A 146 12.18 1.85 -1.74
N MET A 147 11.10 2.34 -2.35
CA MET A 147 11.08 3.66 -2.97
C MET A 147 11.29 4.80 -1.95
N ASN A 148 10.85 4.64 -0.69
CA ASN A 148 11.05 5.67 0.34
C ASN A 148 12.53 6.04 0.59
N PHE A 149 13.46 5.14 0.22
CA PHE A 149 14.90 5.35 0.40
C PHE A 149 15.60 5.92 -0.86
N THR A 150 14.87 6.29 -1.91
CA THR A 150 15.47 6.86 -3.14
C THR A 150 15.46 8.39 -3.17
N TYR A 151 14.66 9.03 -2.30
CA TYR A 151 14.44 10.48 -2.33
C TYR A 151 15.61 11.34 -1.81
N TYR A 152 16.44 10.80 -0.92
CA TYR A 152 17.48 11.56 -0.23
C TYR A 152 18.87 10.98 -0.44
N SER A 153 19.85 11.84 -0.71
CA SER A 153 21.24 11.44 -0.95
C SER A 153 21.95 10.89 0.29
N CYS A 154 21.44 11.16 1.50
CA CYS A 154 21.98 10.64 2.76
C CYS A 154 21.98 9.11 2.82
N TRP A 155 21.20 8.44 1.97
CA TRP A 155 21.15 7.00 1.88
C TRP A 155 22.27 6.36 1.06
N MET A 156 23.04 7.15 0.30
CA MET A 156 24.05 6.62 -0.61
C MET A 156 25.18 5.87 0.10
N THR A 157 25.50 6.25 1.34
CA THR A 157 26.56 5.65 2.16
C THR A 157 26.05 4.53 3.08
N ARG A 158 24.74 4.25 3.09
CA ARG A 158 24.10 3.33 4.02
C ARG A 158 23.62 2.07 3.30
N THR A 159 23.63 0.95 4.03
CA THR A 159 22.89 -0.24 3.62
C THR A 159 21.41 0.00 3.89
N ILE A 160 20.61 0.03 2.83
CA ILE A 160 19.19 0.36 2.88
C ILE A 160 18.34 -0.66 2.10
N PRO A 161 17.03 -0.74 2.36
CA PRO A 161 16.12 -1.50 1.52
C PRO A 161 16.16 -1.02 0.08
N ARG A 162 16.53 -1.91 -0.84
CA ARG A 162 16.54 -1.64 -2.29
C ARG A 162 15.98 -2.84 -3.05
N LEU A 163 15.46 -2.57 -4.24
CA LEU A 163 15.10 -3.57 -5.24
C LEU A 163 15.98 -3.31 -6.47
N THR A 164 16.37 -4.38 -7.16
CA THR A 164 16.95 -4.33 -8.50
C THR A 164 15.85 -4.00 -9.52
N GLN A 165 16.24 -3.50 -10.69
CA GLN A 165 15.26 -3.20 -11.76
C GLN A 165 14.45 -4.45 -12.15
N SER A 166 15.09 -5.62 -12.23
CA SER A 166 14.41 -6.89 -12.52
C SER A 166 13.36 -7.27 -11.46
N GLU A 167 13.65 -7.03 -10.17
CA GLU A 167 12.67 -7.23 -9.09
C GLU A 167 11.51 -6.23 -9.19
N VAL A 168 11.80 -4.96 -9.49
CA VAL A 168 10.78 -3.92 -9.72
C VAL A 168 9.86 -4.34 -10.88
N ASP A 169 10.42 -4.70 -12.03
CA ASP A 169 9.66 -5.11 -13.21
C ASP A 169 8.76 -6.32 -12.91
N LYS A 170 9.27 -7.31 -12.17
CA LYS A 170 8.51 -8.48 -11.73
C LYS A 170 7.32 -8.11 -10.84
N HIS A 171 7.53 -7.23 -9.86
CA HIS A 171 6.48 -6.76 -8.96
C HIS A 171 5.41 -5.96 -9.72
N VAL A 172 5.82 -5.05 -10.61
CA VAL A 172 4.92 -4.27 -11.47
C VAL A 172 4.07 -5.19 -12.34
N ALA A 173 4.69 -6.15 -13.06
CA ALA A 173 3.98 -7.08 -13.91
C ALA A 173 2.93 -7.89 -13.12
N THR A 174 3.32 -8.40 -11.96
CA THR A 174 2.44 -9.21 -11.11
C THR A 174 1.26 -8.40 -10.57
N ILE A 175 1.48 -7.15 -10.14
CA ILE A 175 0.40 -6.24 -9.72
C ILE A 175 -0.60 -6.04 -10.86
N LEU A 176 -0.12 -5.75 -12.07
CA LEU A 176 -0.98 -5.48 -13.22
C LEU A 176 -1.79 -6.71 -13.63
N ASP A 177 -1.16 -7.88 -13.70
CA ASP A 177 -1.82 -9.10 -14.15
C ASP A 177 -2.87 -9.58 -13.12
N LEU A 178 -2.52 -9.61 -11.84
CA LEU A 178 -3.47 -9.98 -10.78
C LEU A 178 -4.59 -8.95 -10.62
N SER A 179 -4.32 -7.65 -10.78
CA SER A 179 -5.36 -6.61 -10.71
C SER A 179 -6.38 -6.75 -11.84
N GLN A 180 -5.94 -7.09 -13.05
CA GLN A 180 -6.84 -7.31 -14.18
C GLN A 180 -7.74 -8.54 -13.96
N SER A 181 -7.17 -9.62 -13.43
CA SER A 181 -7.92 -10.81 -13.02
C SER A 181 -8.96 -10.48 -11.94
N LEU A 182 -8.55 -9.79 -10.86
CA LEU A 182 -9.42 -9.45 -9.73
C LEU A 182 -10.59 -8.55 -10.14
N LEU A 183 -10.36 -7.60 -11.05
CA LEU A 183 -11.40 -6.68 -11.55
C LEU A 183 -12.44 -7.35 -12.44
N SER A 184 -12.13 -8.50 -13.04
CA SER A 184 -13.00 -9.14 -14.02
C SER A 184 -14.01 -10.11 -13.40
N ASP A 185 -13.75 -10.61 -12.18
CA ASP A 185 -14.45 -11.80 -11.68
C ASP A 185 -14.60 -11.85 -10.14
N THR A 186 -14.66 -10.71 -9.45
CA THR A 186 -14.77 -10.71 -7.98
C THR A 186 -15.68 -9.65 -7.39
N ASN A 187 -16.20 -9.92 -6.19
CA ASN A 187 -16.94 -8.95 -5.37
C ASN A 187 -16.01 -8.02 -4.55
N ILE A 188 -14.70 -8.02 -4.83
CA ILE A 188 -13.76 -7.17 -4.12
C ILE A 188 -13.97 -5.72 -4.59
N PRO A 189 -14.11 -4.75 -3.67
CA PRO A 189 -14.22 -3.35 -4.06
C PRO A 189 -12.99 -2.92 -4.87
N ALA A 190 -13.21 -2.54 -6.13
CA ALA A 190 -12.15 -2.20 -7.08
C ALA A 190 -11.24 -1.05 -6.59
N VAL A 191 -11.76 -0.17 -5.73
CA VAL A 191 -11.01 0.91 -5.06
C VAL A 191 -9.81 0.43 -4.22
N LEU A 192 -9.82 -0.83 -3.76
CA LEU A 192 -8.72 -1.39 -2.96
C LEU A 192 -7.44 -1.59 -3.79
N LEU A 193 -7.55 -1.58 -5.12
CA LEU A 193 -6.43 -1.69 -6.05
C LEU A 193 -5.76 -0.34 -6.36
N LEU A 194 -6.28 0.78 -5.86
CA LEU A 194 -5.72 2.10 -6.19
C LEU A 194 -4.30 2.31 -5.68
N PHE A 195 -4.00 1.91 -4.44
CA PHE A 195 -2.64 1.97 -3.92
C PHE A 195 -1.68 1.07 -4.72
N PRO A 196 -1.99 -0.24 -4.93
CA PRO A 196 -1.15 -1.09 -5.76
C PRO A 196 -0.91 -0.57 -7.17
N LEU A 197 -1.96 -0.10 -7.85
CA LEU A 197 -1.83 0.44 -9.20
C LEU A 197 -1.05 1.74 -9.26
N ARG A 198 -1.16 2.61 -8.24
CA ARG A 198 -0.29 3.77 -8.13
C ARG A 198 1.17 3.35 -7.99
N MET A 199 1.47 2.38 -7.11
CA MET A 199 2.83 1.88 -6.95
C MET A 199 3.36 1.27 -8.24
N ALA A 200 2.58 0.44 -8.93
CA ALA A 200 2.98 -0.05 -10.25
C ALA A 200 3.21 1.10 -11.24
N GLY A 201 2.34 2.12 -11.22
CA GLY A 201 2.39 3.29 -12.09
C GLY A 201 3.66 4.13 -11.94
N VAL A 202 4.09 4.44 -10.72
CA VAL A 202 5.30 5.25 -10.48
C VAL A 202 6.60 4.52 -10.89
N HIS A 203 6.54 3.20 -11.07
CA HIS A 203 7.68 2.38 -11.50
C HIS A 203 7.69 2.04 -13.00
N VAL A 204 6.71 2.50 -13.79
CA VAL A 204 6.70 2.29 -15.25
C VAL A 204 7.15 3.53 -16.02
N SER A 205 8.08 3.34 -16.94
CA SER A 205 8.56 4.40 -17.86
C SER A 205 8.07 4.22 -19.29
N GLU A 206 7.72 3.00 -19.70
CA GLU A 206 7.29 2.70 -21.07
C GLU A 206 5.84 3.12 -21.31
N LYS A 207 5.58 3.85 -22.39
CA LYS A 207 4.22 4.32 -22.74
C LYS A 207 3.17 3.21 -22.78
N HIS A 208 3.53 2.04 -23.30
CA HIS A 208 2.62 0.90 -23.35
C HIS A 208 2.25 0.39 -21.95
N ALA A 209 3.22 0.33 -21.03
CA ALA A 209 2.98 -0.07 -19.65
C ALA A 209 2.17 1.00 -18.89
N GLN A 210 2.45 2.29 -19.14
CA GLN A 210 1.66 3.42 -18.62
C GLN A 210 0.20 3.32 -19.08
N GLU A 211 -0.05 3.04 -20.36
CA GLU A 211 -1.39 2.81 -20.89
C GLU A 211 -2.08 1.60 -20.22
N LYS A 212 -1.36 0.51 -19.94
CA LYS A 212 -1.89 -0.66 -19.22
C LYS A 212 -2.31 -0.30 -17.79
N VAL A 213 -1.52 0.51 -17.08
CA VAL A 213 -1.84 1.03 -15.74
C VAL A 213 -3.10 1.90 -15.83
N LEU A 214 -3.11 2.92 -16.69
CA LEU A 214 -4.25 3.84 -16.84
C LEU A 214 -5.52 3.12 -17.26
N GLY A 215 -5.43 2.16 -18.19
CA GLY A 215 -6.56 1.33 -18.60
C GLY A 215 -7.15 0.54 -17.43
N THR A 216 -6.30 0.05 -16.52
CA THR A 216 -6.74 -0.67 -15.32
C THR A 216 -7.39 0.27 -14.30
N ILE A 217 -6.84 1.48 -14.11
CA ILE A 217 -7.43 2.52 -13.24
C ILE A 217 -8.80 2.98 -13.79
N ARG A 218 -8.95 3.15 -15.11
CA ARG A 218 -10.23 3.51 -15.73
C ARG A 218 -11.30 2.42 -15.57
N LYS A 219 -10.92 1.14 -15.49
CA LYS A 219 -11.86 0.08 -15.12
C LYS A 219 -12.38 0.24 -13.68
N ILE A 220 -11.55 0.70 -12.74
CA ILE A 220 -11.99 1.01 -11.37
C ILE A 220 -13.04 2.14 -11.38
N ARG A 221 -12.85 3.16 -12.22
CA ARG A 221 -13.85 4.22 -12.45
C ARG A 221 -15.16 3.65 -12.97
N GLN A 222 -15.10 2.78 -13.99
CA GLN A 222 -16.28 2.12 -14.57
C GLN A 222 -17.05 1.28 -13.54
N ASN A 223 -16.35 0.73 -12.55
CA ASN A 223 -16.94 0.05 -11.39
C ASN A 223 -17.50 1.01 -10.31
N GLY A 224 -17.66 2.30 -10.62
CA GLY A 224 -18.33 3.29 -9.77
C GLY A 224 -17.41 4.09 -8.83
N PHE A 225 -16.10 3.86 -8.85
CA PHE A 225 -15.17 4.53 -7.95
C PHE A 225 -14.48 5.73 -8.61
N VAL A 226 -15.18 6.87 -8.65
CA VAL A 226 -14.70 8.14 -9.25
C VAL A 226 -13.37 8.64 -8.66
N VAL A 227 -13.05 8.25 -7.42
CA VAL A 227 -11.76 8.58 -6.77
C VAL A 227 -10.53 8.09 -7.56
N SER A 228 -10.71 7.11 -8.45
CA SER A 228 -9.67 6.64 -9.38
C SER A 228 -9.15 7.74 -10.32
N ASP A 229 -9.97 8.73 -10.67
CA ASP A 229 -9.56 9.86 -11.52
C ASP A 229 -8.40 10.64 -10.89
N ARG A 230 -8.37 10.77 -9.55
CA ARG A 230 -7.26 11.47 -8.88
C ARG A 230 -5.94 10.70 -9.00
N ILE A 231 -5.98 9.38 -9.00
CA ILE A 231 -4.79 8.54 -9.14
C ILE A 231 -4.29 8.56 -10.59
N GLU A 232 -5.21 8.56 -11.57
CA GLU A 232 -4.84 8.76 -12.98
C GLU A 232 -4.12 10.09 -13.21
N VAL A 233 -4.67 11.19 -12.68
CA VAL A 233 -4.05 12.52 -12.78
C VAL A 233 -2.68 12.55 -12.08
N ASP A 234 -2.58 12.01 -10.87
CA ASP A 234 -1.32 11.95 -10.10
C ASP A 234 -0.21 11.21 -10.87
N LEU A 235 -0.53 10.07 -11.50
CA LEU A 235 0.45 9.34 -12.32
C LEU A 235 0.84 10.08 -13.59
N GLN A 236 -0.11 10.76 -14.25
CA GLN A 236 0.18 11.57 -15.42
C GLN A 236 1.09 12.75 -15.08
N GLU A 237 0.82 13.46 -13.98
CA GLU A 237 1.66 14.53 -13.44
C GLU A 237 3.07 14.01 -13.11
N PHE A 238 3.15 12.84 -12.44
CA PHE A 238 4.41 12.19 -12.11
C PHE A 238 5.23 11.84 -13.35
N TRP A 239 4.64 11.20 -14.35
CA TRP A 239 5.35 10.83 -15.58
C TRP A 239 5.77 12.06 -16.40
N HIS A 240 4.97 13.13 -16.39
CA HIS A 240 5.33 14.37 -17.05
C HIS A 240 6.58 15.00 -16.40
N TYR A 241 6.62 15.02 -15.06
CA TYR A 241 7.76 15.51 -14.30
C TYR A 241 9.03 14.65 -14.50
N GLU A 242 8.92 13.33 -14.35
CA GLU A 242 10.08 12.41 -14.45
C GLU A 242 10.62 12.30 -15.89
N LEU A 243 9.76 12.34 -16.90
CA LEU A 243 10.17 12.16 -18.31
C LEU A 243 10.51 13.47 -19.04
N GLY A 244 10.40 14.62 -18.37
CA GLY A 244 10.84 15.92 -18.90
C GLY A 244 10.17 16.33 -20.21
N ASN A 245 8.87 16.09 -20.35
CA ASN A 245 8.07 16.74 -21.40
C ASN A 245 7.47 18.04 -20.89
#